data_AF-A0A8C9GTF7-F1
#
_entry.id   AF-A0A8C9GTF7-F1
#
_cell.length_a   1.000
_cell.length_b   1.000
_cell.length_c   1.000
_cell.angle_alpha   90.00
_cell.angle_beta   90.00
_cell.angle_gamma   90.00
#
_symmetry.space_group_name_H-M   'P 1'
#
loop_
_entity.id
_entity.type
_entity.pdbx_description
1 polymer ?
#
loop_
_entity_poly.entity_id
_entity_poly.type
_entity_poly.pdbx_seq_one_letter_code
_entity_poly.pdbx_strand_id
1 'polypeptide(L)'
;MSSIMRSTISKGEQVVIKWRGKPIFVKHRTPEDIQKAREDDKHIETMRDPQLDSDRTINPEWLVNIGVCTHLGCIPAPGGNYDGYFCPCHGSHYDNSGRIRQGPAPANLEVPPYEFIDENTIKIG
;
A
#
# COMPACT_ATOMS: atom_id res chain seq x y z
N MET A 1 17.51 -10.73 0.09
CA MET A 1 16.36 -10.47 0.97
C MET A 1 16.51 -9.07 1.53
N SER A 2 15.43 -8.30 1.60
CA SER A 2 15.46 -6.96 2.19
C SER A 2 14.66 -7.00 3.49
N SER A 3 15.21 -6.44 4.57
CA SER A 3 14.53 -6.38 5.86
C SER A 3 14.50 -4.94 6.37
N ILE A 4 13.50 -4.62 7.18
CA ILE A 4 13.37 -3.31 7.81
C ILE A 4 12.90 -3.43 9.25
N MET A 5 13.46 -2.57 10.11
CA MET A 5 13.09 -2.49 11.53
C MET A 5 11.85 -1.62 11.71
N ARG A 6 10.84 -2.13 12.39
CA ARG A 6 9.59 -1.45 12.71
C ARG A 6 9.80 -0.27 13.64
N SER A 7 10.70 -0.40 14.61
CA SER A 7 11.06 0.64 15.56
C SER A 7 11.63 1.90 14.93
N THR A 8 12.07 1.84 13.67
CA THR A 8 12.60 3.00 12.95
C THR A 8 11.54 3.72 12.12
N ILE A 9 10.28 3.27 12.12
CA ILE A 9 9.18 3.86 11.34
C ILE A 9 8.09 4.32 12.30
N SER A 10 7.94 5.63 12.42
CA SER A 10 6.96 6.25 13.31
C SER A 10 5.53 6.00 12.84
N LYS A 11 4.55 6.04 13.74
CA LYS A 11 3.13 5.90 13.34
C LYS A 11 2.75 7.05 12.39
N GLY A 12 2.09 6.71 11.28
CA GLY A 12 1.78 7.61 10.16
C GLY A 12 2.92 7.78 9.15
N GLU A 13 4.14 7.32 9.46
CA GLU A 13 5.28 7.43 8.56
C GLU A 13 5.25 6.33 7.49
N GLN A 14 5.69 6.70 6.29
CA GLN A 14 6.01 5.77 5.22
C GLN A 14 7.49 5.91 4.87
N VAL A 15 8.15 4.76 4.76
CA VAL A 15 9.49 4.65 4.21
C VAL A 15 9.45 3.90 2.87
N VAL A 16 10.45 4.18 2.04
CA VAL A 16 10.61 3.51 0.74
C VAL A 16 11.92 2.74 0.75
N ILE A 17 11.85 1.43 0.53
CA ILE A 17 13.04 0.58 0.35
C ILE A 17 13.09 -0.02 -1.05
N LYS A 18 14.28 -0.45 -1.48
CA LYS A 18 14.46 -1.09 -2.78
C LYS A 18 14.46 -2.61 -2.62
N TRP A 19 13.65 -3.31 -3.41
CA TRP A 19 13.64 -4.77 -3.50
C TRP A 19 13.45 -5.20 -4.95
N ARG A 20 14.34 -6.07 -5.45
CA ARG A 20 14.35 -6.54 -6.86
C ARG A 20 14.21 -5.41 -7.90
N GLY A 21 14.86 -4.28 -7.64
CA GLY A 21 14.82 -3.11 -8.53
C GLY A 21 13.57 -2.24 -8.42
N LYS A 22 12.54 -2.65 -7.66
CA LYS A 22 11.30 -1.90 -7.45
C LYS A 22 11.30 -1.17 -6.10
N PRO A 23 10.63 -0.01 -5.98
CA PRO A 23 10.35 0.61 -4.68
C PRO A 23 9.29 -0.19 -3.92
N ILE A 24 9.49 -0.36 -2.63
CA ILE A 24 8.50 -0.92 -1.71
C ILE A 24 8.15 0.14 -0.69
N PHE A 25 6.87 0.48 -0.63
CA PHE A 25 6.30 1.34 0.39
C PHE A 25 6.02 0.50 1.63
N VAL A 26 6.58 0.92 2.76
CA VAL A 26 6.30 0.33 4.07
C VAL A 26 5.72 1.47 4.92
N LYS A 27 4.40 1.43 5.17
CA LYS A 27 3.69 2.45 5.95
C LYS A 27 3.26 1.87 7.30
N HIS A 28 3.65 2.54 8.38
CA HIS A 28 3.11 2.28 9.71
C HIS A 28 1.82 3.10 9.84
N ARG A 29 0.67 2.45 9.68
CA ARG A 29 -0.63 3.11 9.57
C ARG A 29 -1.12 3.68 10.89
N THR A 30 -1.77 4.83 10.84
CA THR A 30 -2.54 5.34 11.99
C THR A 30 -3.88 4.59 12.11
N PRO A 31 -4.58 4.68 13.26
CA PRO A 31 -5.94 4.16 13.38
C PRO A 31 -6.89 4.75 12.32
N GLU A 32 -6.71 6.03 11.97
CA GLU A 32 -7.50 6.71 10.95
C GLU A 32 -7.22 6.17 9.54
N ASP A 33 -5.97 5.89 9.19
CA ASP A 33 -5.62 5.24 7.92
C ASP A 33 -6.33 3.88 7.77
N ILE A 34 -6.31 3.07 8.84
CA ILE A 34 -6.94 1.75 8.88
C ILE A 34 -8.46 1.89 8.79
N GLN A 35 -9.04 2.84 9.51
CA GLN A 35 -10.47 3.10 9.46
C GLN A 35 -10.91 3.49 8.06
N LYS A 36 -10.23 4.45 7.41
CA LYS A 36 -10.55 4.88 6.04
C LYS A 36 -10.47 3.72 5.05
N ALA A 37 -9.42 2.90 5.14
CA ALA A 37 -9.29 1.71 4.29
C ALA A 37 -10.45 0.72 4.50
N ARG A 38 -10.90 0.52 5.74
CA ARG A 38 -12.05 -0.35 6.06
C ARG A 38 -13.40 0.26 5.68
N GLU A 39 -13.53 1.58 5.72
CA GLU A 39 -14.72 2.26 5.21
C GLU A 39 -14.89 2.02 3.71
N ASP A 40 -13.77 1.98 2.99
CA ASP A 40 -13.74 1.66 1.57
C ASP A 40 -14.10 0.19 1.25
N ASP A 41 -13.95 -0.75 2.20
CA ASP A 41 -14.41 -2.14 2.03
C ASP A 41 -15.90 -2.22 1.68
N LYS A 42 -16.71 -1.24 2.10
CA LYS A 42 -18.16 -1.15 1.76
C LYS A 42 -18.40 -1.00 0.26
N HIS A 43 -17.39 -0.62 -0.52
CA HIS A 43 -17.48 -0.43 -1.96
C HIS A 43 -16.88 -1.59 -2.76
N ILE A 44 -16.47 -2.69 -2.10
CA ILE A 44 -15.74 -3.81 -2.71
C ILE A 44 -16.40 -4.36 -3.99
N GLU A 45 -17.72 -4.49 -4.02
CA GLU A 45 -18.48 -5.01 -5.16
C GLU A 45 -18.32 -4.17 -6.44
N THR A 46 -17.97 -2.89 -6.28
CA THR A 46 -17.82 -1.93 -7.38
C THR A 46 -16.36 -1.65 -7.72
N MET A 47 -15.42 -2.17 -6.94
CA MET A 47 -13.99 -1.97 -7.18
C MET A 47 -13.53 -2.75 -8.41
N ARG A 48 -12.56 -2.18 -9.14
CA ARG A 48 -11.99 -2.82 -10.33
C ARG A 48 -11.23 -4.11 -10.01
N ASP A 49 -10.56 -4.13 -8.86
CA ASP A 49 -9.80 -5.25 -8.33
C ASP A 49 -10.24 -5.49 -6.87
N PRO A 50 -11.35 -6.22 -6.66
CA PRO A 50 -11.99 -6.36 -5.35
C PRO A 50 -11.09 -7.08 -4.34
N GLN A 51 -10.69 -6.37 -3.28
CA GLN A 51 -9.95 -6.92 -2.13
C GLN A 51 -10.31 -6.15 -0.85
N LEU A 52 -10.52 -6.86 0.26
CA LEU A 52 -10.67 -6.21 1.56
C LEU A 52 -9.31 -5.71 2.06
N ASP A 53 -9.31 -4.70 2.93
CA ASP A 53 -8.06 -4.27 3.59
C ASP A 53 -7.40 -5.40 4.39
N SER A 54 -8.21 -6.28 4.99
CA SER A 54 -7.76 -7.46 5.73
C SER A 54 -7.05 -8.49 4.87
N ASP A 55 -7.33 -8.54 3.56
CA ASP A 55 -6.71 -9.49 2.64
C ASP A 55 -5.33 -8.99 2.17
N ARG A 56 -5.07 -7.70 2.36
CA ARG A 56 -3.87 -7.01 1.88
C ARG A 56 -2.82 -6.78 2.96
N THR A 57 -3.15 -7.07 4.21
CA THR A 57 -2.24 -6.86 5.35
C THR A 57 -2.22 -8.07 6.29
N ILE A 58 -1.03 -8.52 6.66
CA ILE A 58 -0.86 -9.55 7.71
C ILE A 58 -1.12 -8.96 9.11
N ASN A 59 -0.72 -7.71 9.32
CA ASN A 59 -1.03 -6.93 10.51
C ASN A 59 -1.61 -5.58 10.06
N PRO A 60 -2.79 -5.17 10.53
CA PRO A 60 -3.42 -3.93 10.11
C PRO A 60 -2.58 -2.66 10.34
N GLU A 61 -1.62 -2.63 11.27
CA GLU A 61 -0.76 -1.45 11.45
C GLU A 61 0.30 -1.31 10.35
N TRP A 62 0.51 -2.32 9.51
CA TRP A 62 1.59 -2.34 8.53
C TRP A 62 1.06 -2.63 7.13
N LEU A 63 1.14 -1.60 6.28
CA LEU A 63 0.86 -1.73 4.86
C LEU A 63 2.18 -1.83 4.09
N VAL A 64 2.32 -2.90 3.31
CA VAL A 64 3.49 -3.15 2.47
C VAL A 64 3.03 -3.30 1.03
N ASN A 65 3.39 -2.33 0.18
CA ASN A 65 3.02 -2.32 -1.24
C ASN A 65 4.26 -2.14 -2.11
N ILE A 66 4.28 -2.78 -3.27
CA ILE A 66 5.18 -2.40 -4.35
C ILE A 66 4.71 -1.05 -4.89
N GLY A 67 5.55 -0.02 -4.74
CA GLY A 67 5.28 1.37 -5.12
C GLY A 67 5.35 1.61 -6.63
N VAL A 68 4.77 0.70 -7.42
CA VAL A 68 4.79 0.73 -8.89
C VAL A 68 3.34 0.73 -9.35
N CYS A 69 2.91 1.83 -9.96
CA CYS A 69 1.58 1.96 -10.54
C CYS A 69 1.33 0.85 -11.55
N THR A 70 0.24 0.12 -11.39
CA THR A 70 -0.09 -1.04 -12.24
C THR A 70 -0.52 -0.67 -13.65
N HIS A 71 -0.70 0.62 -13.95
CA HIS A 71 -0.93 1.08 -15.31
C HIS A 71 0.32 0.87 -16.19
N LEU A 72 1.34 1.72 -16.01
CA LEU A 72 2.56 1.73 -16.84
C LEU A 72 3.83 1.99 -16.01
N GLY A 73 3.81 1.66 -14.72
CA GLY A 73 5.03 1.52 -13.92
C GLY A 73 5.59 2.78 -13.26
N CYS A 74 4.93 3.94 -13.37
CA CYS A 74 5.31 5.13 -12.60
C CYS A 74 5.24 4.88 -11.07
N ILE A 75 5.99 5.65 -10.28
CA ILE A 75 5.92 5.59 -8.81
C ILE A 75 4.82 6.54 -8.33
N PRO A 76 3.73 6.04 -7.70
CA PRO A 76 2.71 6.91 -7.11
C PRO A 76 3.25 7.69 -5.91
N ALA A 77 2.77 8.92 -5.72
CA ALA A 77 3.06 9.72 -4.53
C ALA A 77 1.86 9.72 -3.58
N PRO A 78 2.04 9.97 -2.26
CA PRO A 78 0.91 10.15 -1.34
C PRO A 78 -0.07 11.23 -1.81
N GLY A 79 -1.37 10.98 -1.68
CA GLY A 79 -2.44 11.92 -2.02
C GLY A 79 -3.49 11.34 -2.98
N GLY A 80 -4.12 12.22 -3.75
CA GLY A 80 -5.26 11.87 -4.60
C GLY A 80 -6.60 11.91 -3.86
N ASN A 81 -7.68 11.53 -4.55
CA ASN A 81 -9.05 11.72 -4.06
C ASN A 81 -9.49 10.74 -2.96
N TYR A 82 -8.63 9.77 -2.61
CA TYR A 82 -8.94 8.67 -1.70
C TYR A 82 -7.90 8.55 -0.56
N ASP A 83 -7.19 9.65 -0.29
CA ASP A 83 -6.21 9.78 0.81
C ASP A 83 -5.08 8.72 0.83
N GLY A 84 -4.86 8.01 -0.28
CA GLY A 84 -3.82 7.00 -0.42
C GLY A 84 -2.70 7.49 -1.31
N TYR A 85 -2.76 7.12 -2.59
CA TYR A 85 -1.72 7.46 -3.57
C TYR A 85 -2.29 8.02 -4.86
N PHE A 86 -1.55 8.94 -5.47
CA PHE A 86 -1.81 9.50 -6.78
C PHE A 86 -0.65 9.25 -7.73
N CYS A 87 -0.96 8.71 -8.91
CA CYS A 87 -0.02 8.55 -10.00
C CYS A 87 -0.28 9.64 -11.07
N PRO A 88 0.57 10.69 -11.14
CA PRO A 88 0.32 11.85 -12.01
C PRO A 88 0.46 11.54 -13.49
N CYS A 89 1.11 10.43 -13.86
CA CYS A 89 1.35 10.08 -15.26
C CYS A 89 0.06 10.01 -16.09
N HIS A 90 -1.02 9.42 -15.54
CA HIS A 90 -2.30 9.26 -16.22
C HIS A 90 -3.51 9.35 -15.27
N GLY A 91 -3.31 9.93 -14.08
CA GLY A 91 -4.40 10.20 -13.13
C GLY A 91 -4.99 8.97 -12.43
N SER A 92 -4.16 7.98 -12.07
CA SER A 92 -4.64 6.86 -11.24
C SER A 92 -4.63 7.24 -9.76
N HIS A 93 -5.73 6.99 -9.06
CA HIS A 93 -5.88 7.24 -7.63
C HIS A 93 -6.11 5.94 -6.87
N TYR A 94 -5.33 5.75 -5.81
CA TYR A 94 -5.39 4.61 -4.93
C TYR A 94 -5.82 5.04 -3.53
N ASP A 95 -6.53 4.17 -2.81
CA ASP A 95 -6.90 4.42 -1.42
C ASP A 95 -5.78 4.08 -0.43
N ASN A 96 -6.08 4.21 0.88
CA ASN A 96 -5.14 3.93 1.97
C ASN A 96 -4.70 2.46 2.10
N SER A 97 -5.30 1.53 1.36
CA SER A 97 -4.84 0.14 1.25
C SER A 97 -4.01 -0.09 -0.02
N GLY A 98 -3.86 0.93 -0.87
CA GLY A 98 -3.24 0.83 -2.18
C GLY A 98 -4.17 0.24 -3.25
N ARG A 99 -5.49 0.25 -3.05
CA ARG A 99 -6.44 -0.27 -4.03
C ARG A 99 -6.83 0.80 -5.05
N ILE A 100 -6.94 0.42 -6.31
CA ILE A 100 -7.28 1.35 -7.39
C ILE A 100 -8.75 1.77 -7.30
N ARG A 101 -9.00 3.08 -7.28
CA ARG A 101 -10.35 3.66 -7.17
C ARG A 101 -10.76 4.48 -8.38
N GLN A 102 -9.81 5.13 -9.03
CA GLN A 102 -10.07 5.98 -10.19
C GLN A 102 -8.88 5.98 -11.15
N GLY A 103 -9.13 6.19 -12.44
CA GLY A 103 -8.12 6.27 -13.47
C GLY A 103 -7.84 4.94 -14.18
N PRO A 104 -6.83 4.89 -15.06
CA PRO A 104 -6.63 3.78 -16.01
C PRO A 104 -5.90 2.56 -15.45
N ALA A 105 -5.31 2.61 -14.26
CA ALA A 105 -4.63 1.45 -13.68
C ALA A 105 -5.59 0.24 -13.56
N PRO A 106 -5.22 -0.95 -14.04
CA PRO A 106 -6.12 -2.09 -14.09
C PRO A 106 -6.27 -2.81 -12.74
N ALA A 107 -5.30 -2.67 -11.83
CA ALA A 107 -5.22 -3.45 -10.59
C ALA A 107 -4.73 -2.62 -9.39
N ASN A 108 -4.90 -3.15 -8.19
CA ASN A 108 -4.36 -2.57 -6.95
C ASN A 108 -2.83 -2.58 -6.95
N LEU A 109 -2.19 -1.76 -6.11
CA LEU A 109 -0.75 -1.89 -5.86
C LEU A 109 -0.47 -3.30 -5.32
N GLU A 110 0.55 -3.93 -5.90
CA GLU A 110 0.93 -5.30 -5.56
C GLU A 110 1.43 -5.37 -4.10
N VAL A 111 0.96 -6.35 -3.34
CA VAL A 111 1.52 -6.66 -2.02
C VAL A 111 2.66 -7.67 -2.25
N PRO A 112 3.93 -7.34 -1.97
CA PRO A 112 5.02 -8.31 -2.15
C PRO A 112 4.91 -9.43 -1.10
N PRO A 113 5.56 -10.59 -1.29
CA PRO A 113 5.71 -11.54 -0.19
C PRO A 113 6.48 -10.89 0.96
N TYR A 114 5.93 -10.93 2.16
CA TYR A 114 6.60 -10.46 3.37
C TYR A 114 6.13 -11.23 4.60
N GLU A 115 6.94 -11.20 5.65
CA GLU A 115 6.64 -11.84 6.93
C GLU A 115 7.20 -11.01 8.10
N PHE A 116 6.58 -11.13 9.27
CA PHE A 116 7.13 -10.66 10.53
C PHE A 116 7.95 -11.80 11.14
N ILE A 117 9.26 -11.64 11.18
CA ILE A 117 10.16 -12.69 11.70
C ILE A 117 10.39 -12.57 13.21
N ASP A 118 10.09 -11.40 13.79
CA ASP A 118 10.13 -11.11 15.21
C ASP A 118 9.29 -9.84 15.53
N GLU A 119 9.31 -9.39 16.79
CA GLU A 119 8.60 -8.20 17.29
C GLU A 119 9.02 -6.87 16.63
N ASN A 120 10.15 -6.82 15.94
CA ASN A 120 10.68 -5.59 15.38
C ASN A 120 11.04 -5.66 13.90
N THR A 121 10.95 -6.80 13.23
CA THR A 121 11.50 -6.95 11.87
C THR A 121 10.46 -7.41 10.86
N ILE A 122 10.35 -6.65 9.76
CA ILE A 122 9.62 -7.06 8.55
C ILE A 122 10.65 -7.53 7.52
N LYS A 123 10.49 -8.76 7.04
CA LYS A 123 11.32 -9.33 5.96
C LYS A 123 10.51 -9.36 4.66
N ILE A 124 11.11 -8.90 3.57
CA ILE A 124 10.50 -8.85 2.24
C ILE A 124 11.20 -9.87 1.32
N GLY A 125 10.39 -10.79 0.80
CA GLY A 125 10.80 -11.91 -0.05
C GLY A 125 11.46 -13.08 0.65
#